data_AF-A0A8H7FE94-F1
#
_entry.id   AF-A0A8H7FE94-F1
#
_cell.length_a   1.000
_cell.length_b   1.000
_cell.length_c   1.000
_cell.angle_alpha   90.00
_cell.angle_beta   90.00
_cell.angle_gamma   90.00
#
_symmetry.space_group_name_H-M   'P 1'
#
loop_
_entity.id
_entity.type
_entity.pdbx_description
1 polymer ?
#
loop_
_entity_poly.entity_id
_entity_poly.type
_entity_poly.pdbx_seq_one_letter_code
_entity_poly.pdbx_strand_id
1 'polypeptide(L)'
;QIESLPDTQLHRNVDLEIVAADKEGYIKSYIVLPSTIYGVAQNRFVDAGFQKSHSQQIPQLSAFSLDRKQGGMVGEGKNLWPNVHIDDVTSPSSITPGHGREGFYFGENGEHSLYQVGQAICKALIDLAVGGTDTPTSFSKEELQKYTGGAEYLGSNSRARGERSRSIGWKPTKTTQDMLASIKGEVEFIKG
;
A
#
# COMPACT_ATOMS: atom_id res chain seq x y z
N GLN A 1 -18.13 -11.16 -2.56
CA GLN A 1 -16.72 -11.62 -2.55
C GLN A 1 -16.08 -11.51 -1.17
N ILE A 2 -16.26 -10.43 -0.40
CA ILE A 2 -15.76 -10.39 1.00
C ILE A 2 -16.32 -11.52 1.86
N GLU A 3 -17.59 -11.87 1.68
CA GLU A 3 -18.22 -12.96 2.45
C GLU A 3 -17.79 -14.37 2.03
N SER A 4 -17.09 -14.53 0.90
CA SER A 4 -16.53 -15.83 0.52
C SER A 4 -15.16 -16.08 1.14
N LEU A 5 -14.60 -15.11 1.87
CA LEU A 5 -13.33 -15.25 2.57
C LEU A 5 -13.54 -16.00 3.89
N PRO A 6 -12.66 -16.95 4.25
CA PRO A 6 -12.68 -17.58 5.57
C PRO A 6 -12.49 -16.56 6.69
N ASP A 7 -13.12 -16.81 7.84
CA ASP A 7 -12.99 -15.96 9.04
C ASP A 7 -11.55 -15.89 9.58
N THR A 8 -10.73 -16.87 9.23
CA THR A 8 -9.30 -16.94 9.58
C THR A 8 -8.40 -16.04 8.74
N GLN A 9 -8.95 -15.38 7.71
CA GLN A 9 -8.18 -14.40 6.93
C GLN A 9 -7.75 -13.24 7.82
N LEU A 10 -6.57 -12.69 7.55
CA LEU A 10 -6.02 -11.57 8.30
C LEU A 10 -7.03 -10.42 8.36
N HIS A 11 -7.23 -9.89 9.56
CA HIS A 11 -8.19 -8.83 9.90
C HIS A 11 -9.67 -9.19 9.79
N ARG A 12 -10.04 -10.35 9.22
CA ARG A 12 -11.44 -10.71 8.98
C ARG A 12 -12.26 -10.84 10.26
N ASN A 13 -11.64 -11.33 11.33
CA ASN A 13 -12.27 -11.39 12.65
C ASN A 13 -12.74 -10.01 13.14
N VAL A 14 -11.96 -8.95 12.90
CA VAL A 14 -12.34 -7.59 13.29
C VAL A 14 -13.48 -7.07 12.42
N ASP A 15 -13.43 -7.31 11.11
CA ASP A 15 -14.49 -6.92 10.18
C ASP A 15 -15.84 -7.55 10.58
N LEU A 16 -15.84 -8.82 10.99
CA LEU A 16 -17.05 -9.55 11.38
C LEU A 16 -17.70 -8.95 12.63
N GLU A 17 -16.91 -8.60 13.64
CA GLU A 17 -17.41 -7.94 14.85
C GLU A 17 -18.03 -6.56 14.54
N ILE A 18 -17.38 -5.78 13.68
CA ILE A 18 -17.91 -4.47 13.25
C ILE A 18 -19.23 -4.61 12.49
N VAL A 19 -19.35 -5.63 11.63
CA VAL A 19 -20.58 -5.91 10.89
C VAL A 19 -21.67 -6.46 11.82
N ALA A 20 -21.33 -7.26 12.81
CA ALA A 20 -22.29 -7.77 13.80
C ALA A 20 -22.89 -6.64 14.63
N ALA A 21 -22.06 -5.73 15.15
CA ALA A 21 -22.52 -4.57 15.91
C ALA A 21 -23.45 -3.65 15.10
N ASP A 22 -23.18 -3.50 13.79
CA ASP A 22 -24.07 -2.79 12.87
C ASP A 22 -25.41 -3.49 12.69
N LYS A 23 -25.39 -4.82 12.48
CA LYS A 23 -26.59 -5.64 12.34
C LYS A 23 -27.48 -5.61 13.58
N GLU A 24 -26.87 -5.52 14.77
CA GLU A 24 -27.58 -5.36 16.05
C GLU A 24 -28.10 -3.93 16.29
N GLY A 25 -27.73 -2.97 15.43
CA GLY A 25 -28.19 -1.59 15.47
C GLY A 25 -27.42 -0.68 16.41
N TYR A 26 -26.28 -1.12 16.96
CA TYR A 26 -25.46 -0.28 17.84
C TYR A 26 -24.71 0.81 17.09
N ILE A 27 -24.31 0.53 15.84
CA ILE A 27 -23.51 1.44 15.01
C ILE A 27 -24.00 1.44 13.56
N LYS A 28 -23.54 2.42 12.79
CA LYS A 28 -23.48 2.33 11.33
C LYS A 28 -22.03 2.14 10.92
N SER A 29 -21.69 0.99 10.36
CA SER A 29 -20.30 0.66 10.03
C SER A 29 -19.97 0.90 8.57
N TYR A 30 -18.80 1.53 8.37
CA TYR A 30 -18.21 1.82 7.07
C TYR A 30 -16.72 1.45 7.16
N ILE A 31 -16.32 0.40 6.47
CA ILE A 31 -14.96 -0.14 6.50
C ILE A 31 -14.28 0.22 5.19
N VAL A 32 -13.29 1.12 5.27
CA VAL A 32 -12.44 1.48 4.14
C VAL A 32 -11.25 0.52 4.10
N LEU A 33 -11.09 -0.17 2.98
CA LEU A 33 -10.03 -1.13 2.71
C LEU A 33 -9.03 -0.50 1.73
N PRO A 34 -8.04 0.27 2.21
CA PRO A 34 -7.04 0.83 1.33
C PRO A 34 -6.14 -0.29 0.77
N SER A 35 -5.75 -0.12 -0.49
CA SER A 35 -4.68 -0.90 -1.11
C SER A 35 -3.30 -0.41 -0.64
N THR A 36 -2.22 -0.66 -1.39
CA THR A 36 -0.90 -0.10 -1.05
C THR A 36 -0.98 1.43 -1.07
N ILE A 37 -0.97 2.03 0.12
CA ILE A 37 -1.00 3.48 0.27
C ILE A 37 0.38 4.06 -0.08
N TYR A 38 0.40 5.11 -0.89
CA TYR A 38 1.58 5.92 -1.16
C TYR A 38 1.30 7.41 -0.99
N GLY A 39 2.39 8.19 -0.93
CA GLY A 39 2.36 9.61 -0.64
C GLY A 39 2.82 9.91 0.78
N VAL A 40 3.43 11.08 0.94
CA VAL A 40 3.95 11.56 2.24
C VAL A 40 2.87 12.42 2.88
N ALA A 41 2.41 12.03 4.07
CA ALA A 41 1.49 12.84 4.85
C ALA A 41 2.19 14.11 5.36
N GLN A 42 1.59 15.25 5.07
CA GLN A 42 2.00 16.55 5.59
C GLN A 42 0.79 17.22 6.23
N ASN A 43 0.62 17.02 7.54
CA ASN A 43 -0.52 17.55 8.28
C ASN A 43 -0.16 17.78 9.75
N ARG A 44 -1.02 18.48 10.48
CA ARG A 44 -0.82 18.82 11.90
C ARG A 44 -0.57 17.61 12.82
N PHE A 45 -1.05 16.41 12.47
CA PHE A 45 -0.83 15.21 13.25
C PHE A 45 0.58 14.64 13.03
N VAL A 46 1.14 14.81 11.83
CA VAL A 46 2.55 14.55 11.55
C VAL A 46 3.41 15.54 12.33
N ASP A 47 3.10 16.84 12.25
CA ASP A 47 3.85 17.90 12.96
C ASP A 47 3.83 17.70 14.48
N ALA A 48 2.70 17.22 15.02
CA ALA A 48 2.55 16.92 16.44
C ALA A 48 3.14 15.55 16.86
N GLY A 49 3.68 14.76 15.94
CA GLY A 49 4.25 13.44 16.22
C GLY A 49 3.23 12.34 16.51
N PHE A 50 1.94 12.57 16.26
CA PHE A 50 0.87 11.59 16.43
C PHE A 50 0.68 10.66 15.23
N GLN A 51 1.17 11.07 14.06
CA GLN A 51 1.09 10.30 12.82
C GLN A 51 2.48 10.17 12.19
N LYS A 52 2.78 8.99 11.61
CA LYS A 52 3.94 8.84 10.72
C LYS A 52 3.65 9.51 9.36
N SER A 53 4.65 10.15 8.79
CA SER A 53 4.54 10.79 7.46
C SER A 53 4.53 9.77 6.33
N HIS A 54 5.24 8.66 6.47
CA HIS A 54 5.43 7.67 5.40
C HIS A 54 4.53 6.44 5.56
N SER A 55 4.24 5.81 4.42
CA SER A 55 3.63 4.47 4.40
C SER A 55 4.66 3.38 4.75
N GLN A 56 4.33 2.11 4.50
CA GLN A 56 5.19 0.99 4.94
C GLN A 56 5.93 0.32 3.79
N GLN A 57 5.23 -0.13 2.75
CA GLN A 57 5.77 -1.08 1.78
C GLN A 57 6.92 -0.49 0.93
N ILE A 58 6.70 0.64 0.26
CA ILE A 58 7.71 1.31 -0.57
C ILE A 58 8.87 1.84 0.31
N PRO A 59 8.62 2.47 1.47
CA PRO A 59 9.70 2.90 2.36
C PRO A 59 10.56 1.74 2.88
N GLN A 60 9.96 0.63 3.31
CA GLN A 60 10.72 -0.55 3.72
C GLN A 60 11.58 -1.10 2.59
N LEU A 61 11.01 -1.25 1.39
CA LEU A 61 11.77 -1.74 0.24
C LEU A 61 12.93 -0.80 -0.14
N SER A 62 12.71 0.52 -0.01
CA SER A 62 13.73 1.54 -0.21
C SER A 62 14.85 1.43 0.81
N ALA A 63 14.53 1.23 2.09
CA ALA A 63 15.52 1.02 3.15
C ALA A 63 16.37 -0.23 2.90
N PHE A 64 15.75 -1.36 2.53
CA PHE A 64 16.48 -2.59 2.19
C PHE A 64 17.40 -2.40 0.99
N SER A 65 16.92 -1.64 0.00
CA SER A 65 17.67 -1.35 -1.23
C SER A 65 18.83 -0.40 -1.02
N LEU A 66 18.68 0.58 -0.12
CA LEU A 66 19.77 1.48 0.32
C LEU A 66 20.87 0.70 1.03
N ASP A 67 20.49 -0.18 1.96
CA ASP A 67 21.45 -0.98 2.75
C ASP A 67 22.26 -1.93 1.85
N ARG A 68 21.61 -2.62 0.91
CA ARG A 68 22.30 -3.51 -0.05
C ARG A 68 22.88 -2.80 -1.28
N LYS A 69 22.62 -1.49 -1.43
CA LYS A 69 23.01 -0.66 -2.59
C LYS A 69 22.53 -1.19 -3.95
N GLN A 70 21.36 -1.82 -3.98
CA GLN A 70 20.73 -2.38 -5.17
C GLN A 70 19.22 -2.51 -4.94
N GLY A 71 18.38 -2.11 -5.89
CA GLY A 71 16.93 -2.29 -5.78
C GLY A 71 16.56 -3.77 -5.62
N GLY A 72 15.71 -4.08 -4.64
CA GLY A 72 15.30 -5.44 -4.32
C GLY A 72 13.91 -5.83 -4.80
N MET A 73 13.69 -7.13 -4.95
CA MET A 73 12.37 -7.73 -5.19
C MET A 73 12.32 -9.16 -4.64
N VAL A 74 11.12 -9.75 -4.51
CA VAL A 74 10.94 -11.17 -4.19
C VAL A 74 10.57 -11.93 -5.46
N GLY A 75 11.26 -13.06 -5.71
CA GLY A 75 11.11 -13.80 -6.96
C GLY A 75 11.38 -12.91 -8.19
N GLU A 76 10.59 -13.09 -9.24
CA GLU A 76 10.72 -12.33 -10.50
C GLU A 76 10.05 -10.94 -10.48
N GLY A 77 9.43 -10.54 -9.35
CA GLY A 77 8.74 -9.25 -9.22
C GLY A 77 7.51 -9.07 -10.14
N LYS A 78 6.96 -10.17 -10.68
CA LYS A 78 5.78 -10.20 -11.57
C LYS A 78 4.45 -10.06 -10.84
N ASN A 79 4.47 -10.11 -9.51
CA ASN A 79 3.28 -9.96 -8.71
C ASN A 79 2.66 -8.57 -8.86
N LEU A 80 1.34 -8.49 -8.78
CA LEU A 80 0.56 -7.27 -8.90
C LEU A 80 -0.07 -6.91 -7.57
N TRP A 81 -0.05 -5.61 -7.25
CA TRP A 81 -0.70 -5.00 -6.10
C TRP A 81 -1.45 -3.72 -6.51
N PRO A 82 -2.68 -3.50 -6.03
CA PRO A 82 -3.35 -2.23 -6.20
C PRO A 82 -2.64 -1.14 -5.39
N ASN A 83 -2.74 0.10 -5.85
CA ASN A 83 -2.22 1.26 -5.13
C ASN A 83 -3.27 2.36 -5.01
N VAL A 84 -3.12 3.21 -4.00
CA VAL A 84 -3.95 4.39 -3.78
C VAL A 84 -3.15 5.48 -3.10
N HIS A 85 -3.30 6.73 -3.55
CA HIS A 85 -2.64 7.85 -2.89
C HIS A 85 -3.35 8.18 -1.57
N ILE A 86 -2.60 8.59 -0.55
CA ILE A 86 -3.14 8.92 0.78
C ILE A 86 -4.28 9.95 0.72
N ASP A 87 -4.16 10.99 -0.11
CA ASP A 87 -5.21 12.00 -0.28
C ASP A 87 -6.48 11.42 -0.92
N ASP A 88 -6.34 10.47 -1.84
CA ASP A 88 -7.48 9.83 -2.49
C ASP A 88 -8.24 8.91 -1.51
N VAL A 89 -7.56 8.32 -0.52
CA VAL A 89 -8.21 7.53 0.56
C VAL A 89 -9.17 8.39 1.39
N THR A 90 -8.82 9.67 1.59
CA THR A 90 -9.59 10.60 2.45
C THR A 90 -10.66 11.39 1.70
N SER A 91 -10.80 11.18 0.39
CA SER A 91 -11.68 11.99 -0.45
C SER A 91 -13.17 11.78 -0.12
N PRO A 92 -13.96 12.86 0.04
CA PRO A 92 -15.35 12.75 0.46
C PRO A 92 -16.24 12.11 -0.61
N SER A 93 -17.20 11.28 -0.19
CA SER A 93 -18.26 10.77 -1.06
C SER A 93 -19.43 11.76 -1.12
N SER A 94 -20.08 11.87 -2.28
CA SER A 94 -21.22 12.78 -2.50
C SER A 94 -22.59 12.13 -2.27
N ILE A 95 -22.62 10.86 -1.85
CA ILE A 95 -23.83 10.04 -1.71
C ILE A 95 -23.81 9.36 -0.34
N THR A 96 -24.99 9.15 0.26
CA THR A 96 -25.16 8.35 1.49
C THR A 96 -24.70 6.91 1.23
N PRO A 97 -23.60 6.45 1.86
CA PRO A 97 -23.09 5.11 1.64
C PRO A 97 -23.98 4.05 2.31
N GLY A 98 -24.00 2.84 1.75
CA GLY A 98 -24.46 1.64 2.45
C GLY A 98 -23.55 1.32 3.65
N HIS A 99 -24.08 0.72 4.70
CA HIS A 99 -23.35 0.38 5.92
C HIS A 99 -23.42 -1.12 6.23
N GLY A 100 -22.75 -1.57 7.30
CA GLY A 100 -22.81 -2.96 7.73
C GLY A 100 -22.18 -3.90 6.71
N ARG A 101 -22.94 -4.93 6.32
CA ARG A 101 -22.56 -5.86 5.25
C ARG A 101 -22.27 -5.16 3.92
N GLU A 102 -22.99 -4.09 3.61
CA GLU A 102 -22.77 -3.29 2.39
C GLU A 102 -21.75 -2.17 2.62
N GLY A 103 -21.18 -2.08 3.83
CA GLY A 103 -20.30 -1.01 4.28
C GLY A 103 -18.83 -1.15 3.92
N PHE A 104 -18.44 -2.09 3.05
CA PHE A 104 -17.04 -2.30 2.66
C PHE A 104 -16.68 -1.52 1.38
N TYR A 105 -15.65 -0.68 1.45
CA TYR A 105 -15.23 0.23 0.38
C TYR A 105 -13.73 0.10 0.11
N PHE A 106 -13.36 -0.44 -1.05
CA PHE A 106 -11.95 -0.57 -1.44
C PHE A 106 -11.40 0.74 -2.03
N GLY A 107 -10.21 1.14 -1.58
CA GLY A 107 -9.46 2.25 -2.14
C GLY A 107 -8.35 1.74 -3.06
N GLU A 108 -8.52 1.86 -4.37
CA GLU A 108 -7.49 1.60 -5.38
C GLU A 108 -7.67 2.49 -6.62
N ASN A 109 -6.58 2.88 -7.26
CA ASN A 109 -6.60 3.59 -8.53
C ASN A 109 -5.46 3.17 -9.46
N GLY A 110 -5.40 1.87 -9.71
CA GLY A 110 -4.37 1.26 -10.54
C GLY A 110 -3.66 0.12 -9.83
N GLU A 111 -2.83 -0.59 -10.59
CA GLU A 111 -2.01 -1.69 -10.12
C GLU A 111 -0.55 -1.43 -10.50
N HIS A 112 0.36 -2.00 -9.73
CA HIS A 112 1.80 -1.97 -9.98
C HIS A 112 2.40 -3.35 -9.75
N SER A 113 3.55 -3.61 -10.38
CA SER A 113 4.36 -4.77 -10.04
C SER A 113 5.50 -4.42 -9.09
N LEU A 114 5.96 -5.41 -8.33
CA LEU A 114 7.14 -5.21 -7.47
C LEU A 114 8.38 -4.89 -8.32
N TYR A 115 8.49 -5.45 -9.53
CA TYR A 115 9.56 -5.11 -10.46
C TYR A 115 9.56 -3.62 -10.82
N GLN A 116 8.40 -3.01 -11.08
CA GLN A 116 8.30 -1.57 -11.39
C GLN A 116 8.80 -0.71 -10.22
N VAL A 117 8.42 -1.08 -8.99
CA VAL A 117 8.88 -0.38 -7.77
C VAL A 117 10.39 -0.57 -7.60
N GLY A 118 10.89 -1.80 -7.71
CA GLY A 118 12.32 -2.11 -7.60
C GLY A 118 13.15 -1.35 -8.64
N GLN A 119 12.67 -1.25 -9.88
CA GLN A 119 13.34 -0.48 -10.94
C GLN A 119 13.33 1.03 -10.66
N ALA A 120 12.24 1.58 -10.14
CA ALA A 120 12.18 2.98 -9.74
C ALA A 120 13.16 3.28 -8.59
N ILE A 121 13.29 2.36 -7.62
CA ILE A 121 14.29 2.46 -6.55
C ILE A 121 15.71 2.39 -7.13
N CYS A 122 16.00 1.46 -8.05
CA CYS A 122 17.30 1.37 -8.73
C CYS A 122 17.71 2.70 -9.37
N LYS A 123 16.79 3.33 -10.12
CA LYS A 123 17.01 4.64 -10.72
C LYS A 123 17.32 5.71 -9.67
N ALA A 124 16.58 5.73 -8.56
CA ALA A 124 16.84 6.65 -7.46
C ALA A 124 18.22 6.41 -6.81
N LEU A 125 18.65 5.16 -6.62
CA LEU A 125 19.98 4.84 -6.07
C LEU A 125 21.12 5.33 -6.98
N ILE A 126 20.96 5.20 -8.30
CA ILE A 126 21.92 5.72 -9.28
C ILE A 126 21.97 7.25 -9.22
N ASP A 127 20.81 7.91 -9.27
CA ASP A 127 20.70 9.37 -9.21
C ASP A 127 21.35 9.95 -7.94
N LEU A 128 21.25 9.23 -6.82
CA LEU A 128 21.77 9.63 -5.51
C LEU A 128 23.21 9.17 -5.25
N ALA A 129 23.89 8.64 -6.26
CA ALA A 129 25.24 8.10 -6.21
C ALA A 129 25.46 7.07 -5.08
N VAL A 130 24.44 6.27 -4.75
CA VAL A 130 24.51 5.20 -3.74
C VAL A 130 25.18 3.95 -4.32
N GLY A 131 24.82 3.59 -5.56
CA GLY A 131 25.37 2.43 -6.28
C GLY A 131 24.30 1.60 -6.99
N GLY A 132 24.71 0.40 -7.42
CA GLY A 132 23.83 -0.59 -8.07
C GLY A 132 23.70 -0.41 -9.58
N THR A 133 22.79 -1.20 -10.17
CA THR A 133 22.38 -1.14 -11.57
C THR A 133 20.95 -0.64 -11.70
N ASP A 134 20.50 -0.36 -12.92
CA ASP A 134 19.13 0.08 -13.22
C ASP A 134 18.08 -1.05 -13.13
N THR A 135 18.51 -2.27 -12.82
CA THR A 135 17.69 -3.48 -12.85
C THR A 135 17.62 -4.08 -11.45
N PRO A 136 16.42 -4.26 -10.86
CA PRO A 136 16.31 -4.85 -9.53
C PRO A 136 16.71 -6.32 -9.53
N THR A 137 17.25 -6.78 -8.41
CA THR A 137 17.59 -8.20 -8.20
C THR A 137 16.75 -8.80 -7.09
N SER A 138 16.44 -10.09 -7.21
CA SER A 138 15.75 -10.82 -6.16
C SER A 138 16.57 -10.82 -4.87
N PHE A 139 15.88 -10.77 -3.72
CA PHE A 139 16.51 -10.98 -2.43
C PHE A 139 16.98 -12.43 -2.29
N SER A 140 18.18 -12.62 -1.74
CA SER A 140 18.64 -13.93 -1.29
C SER A 140 17.86 -14.37 -0.04
N LYS A 141 18.00 -15.64 0.35
CA LYS A 141 17.39 -16.15 1.59
C LYS A 141 17.91 -15.43 2.82
N GLU A 142 19.21 -15.10 2.82
CA GLU A 142 19.87 -14.38 3.91
C GLU A 142 19.36 -12.94 3.99
N GLU A 143 19.14 -12.29 2.84
CA GLU A 143 18.54 -10.95 2.78
C GLU A 143 17.09 -10.96 3.26
N LEU A 144 16.28 -11.94 2.84
CA LEU A 144 14.91 -12.11 3.35
C LEU A 144 14.91 -12.36 4.86
N GLN A 145 15.80 -13.20 5.37
CA GLN A 145 15.94 -13.43 6.80
C GLN A 145 16.30 -12.15 7.55
N LYS A 146 17.22 -11.34 7.00
CA LYS A 146 17.67 -10.08 7.58
C LYS A 146 16.58 -9.01 7.59
N TYR A 147 15.88 -8.82 6.47
CA TYR A 147 14.99 -7.69 6.27
C TYR A 147 13.54 -7.94 6.70
N THR A 148 13.05 -9.17 6.53
CA THR A 148 11.63 -9.52 6.77
C THR A 148 11.46 -10.70 7.73
N GLY A 149 12.53 -11.19 8.34
CA GLY A 149 12.50 -12.40 9.16
C GLY A 149 12.19 -13.67 8.37
N GLY A 150 12.43 -13.66 7.06
CA GLY A 150 12.14 -14.76 6.14
C GLY A 150 10.75 -14.67 5.48
N ALA A 151 9.98 -13.61 5.74
CA ALA A 151 8.67 -13.44 5.11
C ALA A 151 8.79 -13.02 3.63
N GLU A 152 8.08 -13.72 2.75
CA GLU A 152 8.07 -13.47 1.30
C GLU A 152 6.82 -12.69 0.84
N TYR A 153 6.12 -12.02 1.77
CA TYR A 153 4.81 -11.39 1.49
C TYR A 153 4.87 -10.37 0.34
N LEU A 154 6.00 -9.67 0.16
CA LEU A 154 6.22 -8.73 -0.93
C LEU A 154 6.12 -9.39 -2.32
N GLY A 155 6.35 -10.70 -2.42
CA GLY A 155 6.23 -11.49 -3.64
C GLY A 155 4.83 -12.05 -3.90
N SER A 156 3.87 -11.87 -2.99
CA SER A 156 2.49 -12.33 -3.16
C SER A 156 1.70 -11.43 -4.11
N ASN A 157 0.51 -11.87 -4.56
CA ASN A 157 -0.42 -11.03 -5.32
C ASN A 157 -1.51 -10.48 -4.40
N SER A 158 -1.88 -9.21 -4.58
CA SER A 158 -3.07 -8.60 -4.00
C SER A 158 -3.82 -7.88 -5.11
N ARG A 159 -5.14 -8.01 -5.19
CA ARG A 159 -5.96 -7.33 -6.21
C ARG A 159 -7.31 -6.96 -5.64
N ALA A 160 -7.75 -5.74 -5.96
CA ALA A 160 -9.04 -5.23 -5.55
C ALA A 160 -9.64 -4.38 -6.68
N ARG A 161 -10.96 -4.19 -6.62
CA ARG A 161 -11.70 -3.26 -7.48
C ARG A 161 -12.62 -2.44 -6.61
N GLY A 162 -12.42 -1.13 -6.58
CA GLY A 162 -13.21 -0.18 -5.81
C GLY A 162 -14.55 0.16 -6.46
N GLU A 163 -15.30 -0.82 -6.96
CA GLU A 163 -16.57 -0.57 -7.68
C GLU A 163 -17.60 0.11 -6.77
N ARG A 164 -17.76 -0.40 -5.54
CA ARG A 164 -18.67 0.19 -4.55
C ARG A 164 -18.24 1.59 -4.10
N SER A 165 -16.94 1.81 -3.95
CA SER A 165 -16.40 3.15 -3.66
C SER A 165 -16.76 4.12 -4.78
N ARG A 166 -16.56 3.73 -6.04
CA ARG A 166 -16.90 4.55 -7.20
C ARG A 166 -18.41 4.78 -7.35
N SER A 167 -19.24 3.80 -7.00
CA SER A 167 -20.70 3.94 -7.07
C SER A 167 -21.28 4.98 -6.10
N ILE A 168 -20.55 5.32 -5.03
CA ILE A 168 -20.92 6.40 -4.10
C ILE A 168 -20.26 7.76 -4.44
N GLY A 169 -19.67 7.87 -5.63
CA GLY A 169 -19.08 9.11 -6.14
C GLY A 169 -17.61 9.31 -5.82
N TRP A 170 -16.91 8.31 -5.25
CA TRP A 170 -15.47 8.38 -5.05
C TRP A 170 -14.73 8.44 -6.40
N LYS A 171 -13.87 9.44 -6.57
CA LYS A 171 -13.15 9.74 -7.82
C LYS A 171 -11.67 9.97 -7.52
N PRO A 172 -10.87 8.91 -7.34
CA PRO A 172 -9.43 9.05 -7.12
C PRO A 172 -8.77 9.67 -8.35
N THR A 173 -7.75 10.49 -8.12
CA THR A 173 -7.10 11.27 -9.19
C THR A 173 -5.66 10.84 -9.44
N LYS A 174 -4.99 10.26 -8.44
CA LYS A 174 -3.58 9.88 -8.52
C LYS A 174 -3.44 8.46 -9.05
N THR A 175 -2.46 8.24 -9.91
CA THR A 175 -2.29 7.02 -10.70
C THR A 175 -1.06 6.23 -10.27
N THR A 176 -0.89 5.00 -10.80
CA THR A 176 0.37 4.26 -10.64
C THR A 176 1.60 5.06 -11.10
N GLN A 177 1.48 5.96 -12.08
CA GLN A 177 2.62 6.77 -12.53
C GLN A 177 3.02 7.80 -11.47
N ASP A 178 2.05 8.42 -10.78
CA ASP A 178 2.31 9.31 -9.66
C ASP A 178 3.01 8.56 -8.52
N MET A 179 2.59 7.33 -8.24
CA MET A 179 3.24 6.46 -7.26
C MET A 179 4.70 6.17 -7.63
N LEU A 180 4.98 5.78 -8.87
CA LEU A 180 6.35 5.47 -9.29
C LEU A 180 7.24 6.73 -9.26
N ALA A 181 6.68 7.88 -9.64
CA ALA A 181 7.38 9.16 -9.59
C ALA A 181 7.72 9.59 -8.15
N SER A 182 6.91 9.22 -7.15
CA SER A 182 7.15 9.59 -5.75
C SER A 182 8.30 8.81 -5.09
N ILE A 183 8.71 7.67 -5.65
CA ILE A 183 9.69 6.76 -5.04
C ILE A 183 11.04 7.44 -4.80
N LYS A 184 11.50 8.32 -5.70
CA LYS A 184 12.79 9.01 -5.50
C LYS A 184 12.79 9.85 -4.22
N GLY A 185 11.71 10.59 -3.96
CA GLY A 185 11.57 11.38 -2.73
C GLY A 185 11.54 10.53 -1.47
N GLU A 186 10.93 9.34 -1.53
CA GLU A 186 10.97 8.36 -0.44
C GLU A 186 12.41 7.87 -0.15
N VAL A 187 13.16 7.53 -1.21
CA VAL A 187 14.56 7.08 -1.07
C VAL A 187 15.45 8.21 -0.52
N GLU A 188 15.28 9.45 -0.99
CA GLU A 188 15.99 10.63 -0.48
C GLU A 188 15.72 10.84 1.01
N PHE A 189 14.47 10.75 1.42
CA PHE A 189 14.07 10.91 2.81
C PHE A 189 14.68 9.83 3.72
N ILE A 190 14.66 8.57 3.30
CA ILE A 190 15.17 7.45 4.11
C ILE A 190 16.70 7.47 4.21
N LYS A 191 17.38 8.00 3.19
CA LYS A 191 18.83 8.14 3.18
C LYS A 191 19.32 9.25 4.11
N GLY A 192 18.56 10.34 4.22
CA GLY A 192 18.88 11.53 5.03
C GLY A 192 18.75 11.29 6.52
#